data_AF-A0A5N4AL57-F1
#
_entry.id   AF-A0A5N4AL57-F1
#
_cell.length_a   1.000
_cell.length_b   1.000
_cell.length_c   1.000
_cell.angle_alpha   90.00
_cell.angle_beta   90.00
_cell.angle_gamma   90.00
#
_symmetry.space_group_name_H-M   'P 1'
#
loop_
_entity.id
_entity.type
_entity.pdbx_description
1 polymer ?
#
loop_
_entity_poly.entity_id
_entity_poly.type
_entity_poly.pdbx_seq_one_letter_code
_entity_poly.pdbx_strand_id
1 'polypeptide(L)'
;MPNFVPELRLSEGTGNTIIKPASVPESFDFLKTIVNSLNASEVSYRVQTNLLQMAKEHLNRLSEMDSSIAGIAQFTSLYIGAQLLYAQIFEKGLWKNPSTLATQQANILKTNIDQLLENCLKMQYLFVGLAANEQCSIKQFRLRALALNLIFIVKASNSSALAPCHHFLGAVEEMQRELVMHGLEPDSFASSVFKELSVLEEPKPGAVARLLIPILSESKLAKIPVPNSQVRMSSAVIIEPSNQTDSTLKFTAGLTMAVPLEAELFNLSDPSRLRLIIKYPDQRTHVVLPRPAHLKPLFFDNDKQDSHSGHNLRLLTTVLISHQVWSEACNVDISIALSVPEADIAKKKFNDSSSILHLCKPQKISVAPKPIKRGI
;
A
#
# COMPACT_ATOMS: atom_id res chain seq x y z
N MET A 1 -6.39 18.02 -27.46
CA MET A 1 -4.95 18.23 -27.68
C MET A 1 -4.58 19.73 -27.62
N PRO A 2 -4.78 20.42 -26.48
CA PRO A 2 -4.42 21.84 -26.36
C PRO A 2 -2.90 22.07 -26.20
N ASN A 3 -2.13 21.05 -25.80
CA ASN A 3 -0.68 21.19 -25.57
C ASN A 3 0.17 21.00 -26.83
N PHE A 4 -0.43 20.58 -27.95
CA PHE A 4 0.28 20.31 -29.22
C PHE A 4 -0.12 21.28 -30.33
N VAL A 5 -1.08 22.18 -30.06
CA VAL A 5 -1.54 23.19 -31.02
C VAL A 5 -1.31 24.55 -30.36
N PRO A 6 -0.38 25.38 -30.87
CA PRO A 6 -0.19 26.72 -30.35
C PRO A 6 -1.48 27.54 -30.54
N GLU A 7 -1.79 28.41 -29.58
CA GLU A 7 -2.95 29.32 -29.69
C GLU A 7 -2.76 30.25 -30.89
N LEU A 8 -3.51 30.00 -31.96
CA LEU A 8 -3.52 30.86 -33.14
C LEU A 8 -4.42 32.06 -32.86
N ARG A 9 -3.83 33.26 -32.81
CA ARG A 9 -4.60 34.52 -32.77
C ARG A 9 -5.17 34.82 -34.15
N LEU A 10 -6.29 34.17 -34.48
CA LEU A 10 -7.06 34.46 -35.69
C LEU A 10 -7.97 35.66 -35.42
N SER A 11 -7.92 36.68 -36.29
CA SER A 11 -8.63 37.95 -36.11
C SER A 11 -10.17 37.87 -36.15
N GLU A 12 -10.76 36.71 -36.45
CA GLU A 12 -12.22 36.53 -36.55
C GLU A 12 -12.75 35.23 -35.91
N GLY A 13 -12.09 34.75 -34.84
CA GLY A 13 -12.61 33.65 -34.03
C GLY A 13 -12.97 34.14 -32.64
N THR A 14 -14.25 34.15 -32.28
CA THR A 14 -14.72 34.29 -30.90
C THR A 14 -13.87 33.40 -30.00
N GLY A 15 -13.02 34.02 -29.18
CA GLY A 15 -12.12 33.33 -28.27
C GLY A 15 -12.93 32.57 -27.24
N ASN A 16 -13.25 31.31 -27.52
CA ASN A 16 -13.50 30.33 -26.50
C ASN A 16 -12.15 30.05 -25.83
N THR A 17 -11.70 30.99 -25.00
CA THR A 17 -10.80 30.66 -23.90
C THR A 17 -11.53 29.61 -23.10
N ILE A 18 -11.20 28.33 -23.35
CA ILE A 18 -11.49 27.27 -22.40
C ILE A 18 -10.61 27.65 -21.20
N ILE A 19 -11.18 28.44 -20.30
CA ILE A 19 -10.63 28.66 -18.98
C ILE A 19 -10.56 27.26 -18.40
N LYS A 20 -9.36 26.68 -18.39
CA LYS A 20 -9.07 25.55 -17.50
C LYS A 20 -9.50 26.07 -16.13
N PRO A 21 -10.53 25.50 -15.48
CA PRO A 21 -10.86 25.95 -14.13
C PRO A 21 -9.58 25.81 -13.32
N ALA A 22 -9.17 26.89 -12.68
CA ALA A 22 -8.03 26.91 -11.77
C ALA A 22 -8.44 26.15 -10.50
N SER A 23 -8.62 24.82 -10.58
CA SER A 23 -9.22 24.01 -9.52
C SER A 23 -8.23 23.53 -8.45
N VAL A 24 -6.98 24.02 -8.49
CA VAL A 24 -5.89 23.51 -7.64
C VAL A 24 -6.01 23.97 -6.17
N PRO A 25 -6.34 25.24 -5.84
CA PRO A 25 -6.50 25.66 -4.44
C PRO A 25 -7.80 25.13 -3.81
N GLU A 26 -8.92 25.23 -4.53
CA GLU A 26 -10.26 24.91 -4.00
C GLU A 26 -10.40 23.44 -3.59
N SER A 27 -9.86 22.53 -4.40
CA SER A 27 -9.96 21.09 -4.13
C SER A 27 -9.12 20.66 -2.91
N PHE A 28 -7.98 21.31 -2.68
CA PHE A 28 -7.13 21.06 -1.50
C PHE A 28 -7.73 21.66 -0.23
N ASP A 29 -8.29 22.87 -0.32
CA ASP A 29 -8.98 23.52 0.79
C ASP A 29 -10.28 22.78 1.17
N PHE A 30 -11.00 22.25 0.18
CA PHE A 30 -12.12 21.35 0.40
C PHE A 30 -11.71 20.09 1.16
N LEU A 31 -10.61 19.44 0.77
CA LEU A 31 -10.09 18.26 1.46
C LEU A 31 -9.71 18.57 2.90
N LYS A 32 -8.99 19.66 3.15
CA LYS A 32 -8.67 20.13 4.51
C LYS A 32 -9.93 20.35 5.34
N THR A 33 -10.95 20.97 4.76
CA THR A 33 -12.22 21.23 5.43
C THR A 33 -12.89 19.92 5.83
N ILE A 34 -12.90 18.91 4.94
CA ILE A 34 -13.40 17.57 5.27
C ILE A 34 -12.62 16.98 6.44
N VAL A 35 -11.28 16.91 6.36
CA VAL A 35 -10.45 16.30 7.42
C VAL A 35 -10.65 17.01 8.76
N ASN A 36 -10.71 18.34 8.76
CA ASN A 36 -10.95 19.13 9.97
C ASN A 36 -12.35 18.87 10.54
N SER A 37 -13.38 18.79 9.70
CA SER A 37 -14.74 18.45 10.14
C SER A 37 -14.83 17.04 10.75
N LEU A 38 -14.08 16.07 10.19
CA LEU A 38 -14.02 14.70 10.71
C LEU A 38 -13.32 14.63 12.07
N ASN A 39 -12.26 15.42 12.26
CA ASN A 39 -11.50 15.48 13.50
C ASN A 39 -12.21 16.28 14.62
N ALA A 40 -13.00 17.30 14.27
CA ALA A 40 -13.73 18.15 15.22
C ALA A 40 -15.06 17.52 15.71
N SER A 41 -15.56 16.52 14.98
CA SER A 41 -16.84 15.87 15.26
C SER A 41 -16.74 14.95 16.48
N GLU A 42 -16.98 15.47 17.69
CA GLU A 42 -17.31 14.66 18.88
C GLU A 42 -18.74 14.11 18.78
N VAL A 43 -18.96 13.24 17.80
CA VAL A 43 -20.28 12.68 17.52
C VAL A 43 -20.32 11.22 17.98
N SER A 44 -21.52 10.70 18.26
CA SER A 44 -21.75 9.28 18.53
C SER A 44 -21.01 8.39 17.52
N TYR A 45 -20.40 7.31 18.03
CA TYR A 45 -19.57 6.37 17.29
C TYR A 45 -20.17 5.93 15.94
N ARG A 46 -21.48 5.66 15.90
CA ARG A 46 -22.18 5.24 14.66
C ARG A 46 -22.26 6.32 13.60
N VAL A 47 -22.45 7.57 14.02
CA VAL A 47 -22.51 8.71 13.09
C VAL A 47 -21.11 9.00 12.57
N GLN A 48 -20.10 8.90 13.43
CA GLN A 48 -18.70 9.03 13.04
C GLN A 48 -18.31 7.99 11.98
N THR A 49 -18.68 6.72 12.15
CA THR A 49 -18.41 5.68 11.14
C THR A 49 -19.13 5.91 9.82
N ASN A 50 -20.37 6.40 9.84
CA ASN A 50 -21.11 6.72 8.62
C ASN A 50 -20.49 7.91 7.87
N LEU A 51 -20.10 8.95 8.61
CA LEU A 51 -19.45 10.12 8.03
C LEU A 51 -18.10 9.76 7.40
N LEU A 52 -17.31 8.91 8.08
CA LEU A 52 -16.05 8.38 7.56
C LEU A 52 -16.27 7.55 6.27
N GLN A 53 -17.31 6.72 6.22
CA GLN A 53 -17.64 5.93 5.02
C GLN A 53 -18.00 6.84 3.83
N MET A 54 -18.82 7.87 4.04
CA MET A 54 -19.14 8.85 3.01
C MET A 54 -17.90 9.62 2.55
N ALA A 55 -17.07 10.10 3.49
CA ALA A 55 -15.85 10.82 3.18
C ALA A 55 -14.89 9.97 2.32
N LYS A 56 -14.75 8.68 2.64
CA LYS A 56 -13.94 7.73 1.85
C LYS A 56 -14.41 7.64 0.40
N GLU A 57 -15.72 7.53 0.17
CA GLU A 57 -16.29 7.46 -1.19
C GLU A 57 -16.09 8.76 -1.97
N HIS A 58 -16.27 9.91 -1.32
CA HIS A 58 -16.03 11.21 -1.93
C HIS A 58 -14.56 11.44 -2.28
N LEU A 59 -13.63 11.05 -1.39
CA LEU A 59 -12.19 11.16 -1.64
C LEU A 59 -11.73 10.24 -2.77
N ASN A 60 -12.27 9.02 -2.87
CA ASN A 60 -11.97 8.14 -4.00
C ASN A 60 -12.41 8.77 -5.34
N ARG A 61 -13.62 9.33 -5.41
CA ARG A 61 -14.10 10.04 -6.60
C ARG A 61 -13.23 11.27 -6.91
N LEU A 62 -12.87 12.05 -5.89
CA LEU A 62 -11.98 13.20 -6.06
C LEU A 62 -10.63 12.79 -6.65
N SER A 63 -10.10 11.63 -6.24
CA SER A 63 -8.83 11.13 -6.77
C SER A 63 -8.88 10.73 -8.24
N GLU A 64 -10.05 10.36 -8.75
CA GLU A 64 -10.26 10.06 -10.17
C GLU A 64 -10.48 11.34 -11.00
N MET A 65 -11.03 12.38 -10.38
CA MET A 65 -11.36 13.65 -11.05
C MET A 65 -10.15 14.59 -11.16
N ASP A 66 -9.32 14.69 -10.12
CA ASP A 66 -8.19 15.62 -10.08
C ASP A 66 -6.86 14.90 -9.84
N SER A 67 -6.07 14.77 -10.92
CA SER A 67 -4.74 14.15 -10.90
C SER A 67 -3.74 14.85 -9.96
N SER A 68 -3.92 16.13 -9.66
CA SER A 68 -2.98 16.90 -8.82
C SER A 68 -3.10 16.54 -7.33
N ILE A 69 -4.32 16.25 -6.87
CA ILE A 69 -4.64 15.91 -5.46
C ILE A 69 -4.88 14.39 -5.31
N ALA A 70 -4.85 13.63 -6.40
CA ALA A 70 -5.09 12.19 -6.40
C ALA A 70 -4.31 11.43 -5.32
N GLY A 71 -3.01 11.70 -5.17
CA GLY A 71 -2.18 11.06 -4.14
C GLY A 71 -2.65 11.35 -2.72
N ILE A 72 -3.05 12.59 -2.44
CA ILE A 72 -3.53 13.05 -1.14
C ILE A 72 -4.89 12.43 -0.82
N ALA A 73 -5.81 12.46 -1.79
CA ALA A 73 -7.15 11.90 -1.64
C ALA A 73 -7.10 10.37 -1.45
N GLN A 74 -6.25 9.67 -2.19
CA GLN A 74 -6.01 8.23 -2.03
C GLN A 74 -5.38 7.89 -0.68
N PHE A 75 -4.39 8.67 -0.23
CA PHE A 75 -3.79 8.50 1.10
C PHE A 75 -4.84 8.63 2.20
N THR A 76 -5.62 9.71 2.17
CA THR A 76 -6.64 10.01 3.18
C THR A 76 -7.75 8.97 3.16
N SER A 77 -8.20 8.56 1.97
CA SER A 77 -9.19 7.49 1.80
C SER A 77 -8.70 6.15 2.35
N LEU A 78 -7.43 5.79 2.11
CA LEU A 78 -6.83 4.57 2.63
C LEU A 78 -6.72 4.61 4.15
N TYR A 79 -6.31 5.75 4.73
CA TYR A 79 -6.24 5.96 6.17
C TYR A 79 -7.62 5.84 6.83
N ILE A 80 -8.63 6.52 6.29
CA ILE A 80 -10.03 6.41 6.75
C ILE A 80 -10.52 4.96 6.62
N GLY A 81 -10.23 4.29 5.50
CA GLY A 81 -10.58 2.89 5.30
C GLY A 81 -9.98 1.97 6.36
N ALA A 82 -8.72 2.21 6.74
CA ALA A 82 -8.06 1.46 7.81
C ALA A 82 -8.67 1.75 9.19
N GLN A 83 -9.05 2.99 9.47
CA GLN A 83 -9.75 3.36 10.70
C GLN A 83 -11.15 2.73 10.80
N LEU A 84 -11.91 2.69 9.69
CA LEU A 84 -13.21 2.01 9.64
C LEU A 84 -13.07 0.52 9.90
N LEU A 85 -12.05 -0.13 9.32
CA LEU A 85 -11.78 -1.55 9.58
C LEU A 85 -11.39 -1.78 11.05
N TYR A 86 -10.58 -0.89 11.63
CA TYR A 86 -10.24 -0.92 13.05
C TYR A 86 -11.50 -0.78 13.92
N ALA A 87 -12.35 0.21 13.64
CA ALA A 87 -13.63 0.40 14.32
C ALA A 87 -14.50 -0.87 14.26
N GLN A 88 -14.63 -1.49 13.09
CA GLN A 88 -15.42 -2.72 12.92
C GLN A 88 -14.90 -3.89 13.77
N ILE A 89 -13.58 -4.02 13.93
CA ILE A 89 -12.99 -5.06 14.79
C ILE A 89 -13.36 -4.80 16.26
N PHE A 90 -13.33 -3.54 16.69
CA PHE A 90 -13.57 -3.16 18.08
C PHE A 90 -15.04 -3.17 18.48
N GLU A 91 -15.96 -2.81 17.57
CA GLU A 91 -17.40 -2.77 17.83
C GLU A 91 -17.94 -4.12 18.33
N LYS A 92 -17.43 -5.23 17.76
CA LYS A 92 -17.89 -6.57 18.13
C LYS A 92 -17.23 -7.11 19.41
N GLY A 93 -16.15 -6.49 19.90
CA GLY A 93 -15.41 -6.91 21.10
C GLY A 93 -14.76 -8.30 21.05
N LEU A 94 -14.89 -9.04 19.94
CA LEU A 94 -14.45 -10.42 19.75
C LEU A 94 -12.92 -10.59 19.90
N TRP A 95 -12.18 -9.52 19.67
CA TRP A 95 -10.71 -9.50 19.75
C TRP A 95 -10.17 -9.65 21.19
N LYS A 96 -10.98 -9.37 22.23
CA LYS A 96 -10.52 -9.45 23.63
C LYS A 96 -10.25 -10.89 24.07
N ASN A 97 -11.08 -11.82 23.62
CA ASN A 97 -11.00 -13.25 23.93
C ASN A 97 -11.16 -14.08 22.65
N PRO A 98 -10.15 -14.07 21.76
CA PRO A 98 -10.28 -14.73 20.48
C PRO A 98 -10.29 -16.27 20.61
N SER A 99 -9.88 -16.82 21.76
CA SER A 99 -9.91 -18.25 22.09
C SER A 99 -11.33 -18.82 22.22
N THR A 100 -12.33 -17.98 22.53
CA THR A 100 -13.73 -18.42 22.73
C THR A 100 -14.56 -18.34 21.46
N LEU A 101 -13.96 -17.90 20.35
CA LEU A 101 -14.65 -17.71 19.08
C LEU A 101 -14.81 -19.04 18.35
N ALA A 102 -15.95 -19.18 17.67
CA ALA A 102 -16.10 -20.25 16.68
C ALA A 102 -15.05 -20.07 15.56
N THR A 103 -14.59 -21.17 14.98
CA THR A 103 -13.51 -21.19 13.97
C THR A 103 -13.74 -20.20 12.82
N GLN A 104 -14.97 -20.08 12.33
CA GLN A 104 -15.31 -19.12 11.27
C GLN A 104 -15.11 -17.66 11.70
N GLN A 105 -15.50 -17.30 12.92
CA GLN A 105 -15.35 -15.95 13.46
C GLN A 105 -13.88 -15.61 13.73
N ALA A 106 -13.11 -16.57 14.23
CA ALA A 106 -11.66 -16.42 14.40
C ALA A 106 -10.94 -16.19 13.07
N ASN A 107 -11.35 -16.90 12.01
CA ASN A 107 -10.80 -16.71 10.66
C ASN A 107 -11.15 -15.33 10.09
N ILE A 108 -12.39 -14.85 10.26
CA ILE A 108 -12.79 -13.50 9.84
C ILE A 108 -11.97 -12.44 10.57
N LEU A 109 -11.81 -12.58 11.90
CA LEU A 109 -10.99 -11.66 12.68
C LEU A 109 -9.55 -11.64 12.18
N LYS A 110 -8.94 -12.81 11.93
CA LYS A 110 -7.60 -12.92 11.37
C LYS A 110 -7.47 -12.20 10.02
N THR A 111 -8.42 -12.43 9.10
CA THR A 111 -8.43 -11.78 7.79
C THR A 111 -8.53 -10.26 7.93
N ASN A 112 -9.38 -9.75 8.82
CA ASN A 112 -9.50 -8.32 9.07
C ASN A 112 -8.21 -7.72 9.65
N ILE A 113 -7.54 -8.44 10.56
CA ILE A 113 -6.23 -8.02 11.11
C ILE A 113 -5.16 -8.01 10.02
N ASP A 114 -5.10 -9.04 9.18
CA ASP A 114 -4.15 -9.14 8.08
C ASP A 114 -4.38 -8.00 7.05
N GLN A 115 -5.64 -7.70 6.71
CA GLN A 115 -6.00 -6.56 5.86
C GLN A 115 -5.63 -5.20 6.48
N LEU A 116 -5.81 -5.05 7.80
CA LEU A 116 -5.45 -3.82 8.51
C LEU A 116 -3.93 -3.59 8.46
N LEU A 117 -3.13 -4.63 8.69
CA LEU A 117 -1.68 -4.58 8.58
C LEU A 117 -1.23 -4.28 7.15
N GLU A 118 -1.86 -4.91 6.15
CA GLU A 118 -1.58 -4.64 4.74
C GLU A 118 -1.86 -3.17 4.37
N ASN A 119 -2.97 -2.60 4.84
CA ASN A 119 -3.27 -1.18 4.63
C ASN A 119 -2.23 -0.26 5.29
N CYS A 120 -1.73 -0.62 6.48
CA CYS A 120 -0.63 0.12 7.12
C CYS A 120 0.65 0.09 6.28
N LEU A 121 1.02 -1.07 5.73
CA LEU A 121 2.17 -1.20 4.84
C LEU A 121 1.99 -0.41 3.55
N LYS A 122 0.80 -0.42 2.95
CA LYS A 122 0.47 0.42 1.79
C LYS A 122 0.65 1.90 2.09
N MET A 123 0.13 2.38 3.23
CA MET A 123 0.30 3.78 3.64
C MET A 123 1.78 4.16 3.86
N GLN A 124 2.58 3.24 4.40
CA GLN A 124 4.00 3.50 4.68
C GLN A 124 4.89 3.47 3.42
N TYR A 125 4.54 2.65 2.43
CA TYR A 125 5.45 2.31 1.32
C TYR A 125 5.00 2.73 -0.07
N LEU A 126 3.70 2.95 -0.28
CA LEU A 126 3.17 3.41 -1.57
C LEU A 126 3.05 4.92 -1.68
N PHE A 127 3.38 5.68 -0.64
CA PHE A 127 3.25 7.13 -0.66
C PHE A 127 4.62 7.79 -0.46
N VAL A 128 4.85 8.86 -1.22
CA VAL A 128 6.05 9.70 -1.17
C VAL A 128 5.64 11.14 -0.84
N GLY A 129 6.56 11.92 -0.28
CA GLY A 129 6.30 13.29 0.15
C GLY A 129 5.56 13.39 1.47
N LEU A 130 5.44 12.28 2.23
CA LEU A 130 4.85 12.31 3.56
C LEU A 130 5.74 13.09 4.54
N ALA A 131 5.16 14.03 5.26
CA ALA A 131 5.80 14.77 6.33
C ALA A 131 6.01 13.88 7.57
N ALA A 132 6.95 14.26 8.44
CA ALA A 132 7.31 13.45 9.61
C ALA A 132 6.13 13.18 10.56
N ASN A 133 5.20 14.14 10.69
CA ASN A 133 3.96 14.00 11.46
C ASN A 133 3.02 12.92 10.89
N GLU A 134 2.87 12.85 9.57
CA GLU A 134 2.06 11.85 8.88
C GLU A 134 2.70 10.47 8.99
N GLN A 135 4.01 10.38 8.75
CA GLN A 135 4.77 9.14 8.88
C GLN A 135 4.66 8.57 10.31
N CYS A 136 4.84 9.43 11.33
CA CYS A 136 4.68 9.04 12.73
C CYS A 136 3.23 8.62 13.03
N SER A 137 2.22 9.29 12.46
CA SER A 137 0.82 8.92 12.64
C SER A 137 0.50 7.53 12.05
N ILE A 138 1.06 7.21 10.88
CA ILE A 138 0.94 5.88 10.25
C ILE A 138 1.61 4.82 11.12
N LYS A 139 2.83 5.08 11.62
CA LYS A 139 3.57 4.12 12.46
C LYS A 139 2.90 3.89 13.81
N GLN A 140 2.35 4.93 14.44
CA GLN A 140 1.54 4.78 15.66
C GLN A 140 0.24 4.00 15.41
N PHE A 141 -0.39 4.19 14.25
CA PHE A 141 -1.56 3.39 13.87
C PHE A 141 -1.18 1.92 13.60
N ARG A 142 -0.06 1.69 12.93
CA ARG A 142 0.50 0.36 12.72
C ARG A 142 0.86 -0.33 14.03
N LEU A 143 1.36 0.40 15.03
CA LEU A 143 1.65 -0.13 16.36
C LEU A 143 0.40 -0.71 17.04
N ARG A 144 -0.77 -0.06 16.88
CA ARG A 144 -2.06 -0.61 17.33
C ARG A 144 -2.42 -1.91 16.61
N ALA A 145 -2.25 -1.93 15.28
CA ALA A 145 -2.53 -3.13 14.49
C ALA A 145 -1.61 -4.30 14.87
N LEU A 146 -0.33 -4.03 15.14
CA LEU A 146 0.63 -5.03 15.64
C LEU A 146 0.26 -5.53 17.04
N ALA A 147 -0.14 -4.65 17.95
CA ALA A 147 -0.64 -5.02 19.27
C ALA A 147 -1.86 -5.96 19.19
N LEU A 148 -2.82 -5.61 18.33
CA LEU A 148 -4.00 -6.43 18.07
C LEU A 148 -3.65 -7.82 17.51
N ASN A 149 -2.73 -7.86 16.54
CA ASN A 149 -2.23 -9.11 15.97
C ASN A 149 -1.50 -9.97 17.02
N LEU A 150 -0.70 -9.36 17.89
CA LEU A 150 -0.01 -10.05 18.97
C LEU A 150 -1.01 -10.70 19.94
N ILE A 151 -2.06 -9.98 20.34
CA ILE A 151 -3.14 -10.53 21.19
C ILE A 151 -3.81 -11.73 20.51
N PHE A 152 -4.12 -11.61 19.22
CA PHE A 152 -4.72 -12.70 18.45
C PHE A 152 -3.81 -13.94 18.42
N ILE A 153 -2.52 -13.77 18.13
CA ILE A 153 -1.56 -14.86 18.08
C ILE A 153 -1.42 -15.53 19.46
N VAL A 154 -1.23 -14.74 20.52
CA VAL A 154 -1.04 -15.27 21.88
C VAL A 154 -2.26 -16.04 22.40
N LYS A 155 -3.48 -15.57 22.10
CA LYS A 155 -4.70 -16.14 22.69
C LYS A 155 -5.42 -17.15 21.79
N ALA A 156 -5.30 -17.06 20.47
CA ALA A 156 -6.06 -17.91 19.54
C ALA A 156 -5.21 -18.71 18.55
N SER A 157 -3.89 -18.50 18.51
CA SER A 157 -3.00 -19.28 17.65
C SER A 157 -2.18 -20.26 18.48
N ASN A 158 -1.99 -21.47 17.95
CA ASN A 158 -1.05 -22.44 18.49
C ASN A 158 0.40 -22.18 18.03
N SER A 159 0.65 -21.04 17.37
CA SER A 159 1.97 -20.66 16.85
C SER A 159 2.80 -19.92 17.90
N SER A 160 4.13 -19.98 17.75
CA SER A 160 5.03 -19.26 18.67
C SER A 160 4.80 -17.75 18.56
N ALA A 161 4.42 -17.14 19.69
CA ALA A 161 4.24 -15.70 19.82
C ALA A 161 5.56 -14.94 20.07
N LEU A 162 6.69 -15.64 20.21
CA LEU A 162 7.97 -15.01 20.56
C LEU A 162 8.46 -14.06 19.46
N ALA A 163 8.48 -14.49 18.21
CA ALA A 163 8.91 -13.64 17.09
C ALA A 163 7.97 -12.43 16.86
N PRO A 164 6.63 -12.59 16.85
CA PRO A 164 5.70 -11.45 16.83
C PRO A 164 5.88 -10.49 18.00
N CYS A 165 6.19 -11.00 19.20
CA CYS A 165 6.44 -10.17 20.38
C CYS A 165 7.73 -9.36 20.23
N HIS A 166 8.84 -9.96 19.82
CA HIS A 166 10.08 -9.22 19.55
C HIS A 166 9.91 -8.18 18.44
N HIS A 167 9.16 -8.52 17.37
CA HIS A 167 8.86 -7.56 16.32
C HIS A 167 8.04 -6.37 16.84
N PHE A 168 7.03 -6.62 17.69
CA PHE A 168 6.27 -5.55 18.34
C PHE A 168 7.15 -4.67 19.23
N LEU A 169 8.01 -5.26 20.06
CA LEU A 169 8.92 -4.49 20.94
C LEU A 169 9.92 -3.66 20.13
N GLY A 170 10.49 -4.22 19.06
CA GLY A 170 11.35 -3.46 18.15
C GLY A 170 10.62 -2.29 17.49
N ALA A 171 9.36 -2.48 17.09
CA ALA A 171 8.53 -1.40 16.56
C ALA A 171 8.21 -0.31 17.60
N VAL A 172 8.05 -0.68 18.89
CA VAL A 172 7.91 0.28 20.00
C VAL A 172 9.17 1.13 20.14
N GLU A 173 10.34 0.49 20.18
CA GLU A 173 11.64 1.18 20.31
C GLU A 173 11.93 2.12 19.13
N GLU A 174 11.63 1.67 17.90
CA GLU A 174 11.75 2.49 16.70
C GLU A 174 10.82 3.71 16.77
N MET A 175 9.56 3.50 17.15
CA MET A 175 8.58 4.58 17.29
C MET A 175 9.01 5.62 18.34
N GLN A 176 9.52 5.18 19.49
CA GLN A 176 10.05 6.09 20.52
C GLN A 176 11.20 6.93 19.98
N ARG A 177 12.15 6.31 19.27
CA ARG A 177 13.28 7.01 18.68
C ARG A 177 12.84 8.06 17.66
N GLU A 178 11.88 7.74 16.81
CA GLU A 178 11.38 8.65 15.78
C GLU A 178 10.60 9.83 16.34
N LEU A 179 9.77 9.60 17.37
CA LEU A 179 9.06 10.69 18.06
C LEU A 179 10.04 11.67 18.70
N VAL A 180 11.07 11.15 19.36
CA VAL A 180 12.14 11.97 19.97
C VAL A 180 12.92 12.72 18.90
N MET A 181 13.29 12.05 17.80
CA MET A 181 14.03 12.68 16.70
C MET A 181 13.25 13.82 16.02
N HIS A 182 11.94 13.68 15.88
CA HIS A 182 11.10 14.67 15.22
C HIS A 182 10.42 15.66 16.20
N GLY A 183 10.64 15.52 17.51
CA GLY A 183 10.02 16.37 18.53
C GLY A 183 8.50 16.26 18.57
N LEU A 184 7.95 15.08 18.27
CA LEU A 184 6.52 14.83 18.18
C LEU A 184 6.02 14.12 19.44
N GLU A 185 4.80 14.44 19.86
CA GLU A 185 4.17 13.79 21.00
C GLU A 185 3.55 12.44 20.60
N PRO A 186 3.72 11.39 21.42
CA PRO A 186 2.99 10.15 21.26
C PRO A 186 1.50 10.37 21.50
N ASP A 187 0.68 9.64 20.77
CA ASP A 187 -0.75 9.58 21.03
C ASP A 187 -1.06 8.84 22.35
N SER A 188 -2.34 8.87 22.75
CA SER A 188 -2.76 8.28 24.04
C SER A 188 -2.46 6.79 24.15
N PHE A 189 -2.52 6.06 23.03
CA PHE A 189 -2.21 4.64 22.99
C PHE A 189 -0.71 4.40 23.14
N ALA A 190 0.10 5.04 22.30
CA ALA A 190 1.56 4.91 22.31
C ALA A 190 2.13 5.33 23.66
N SER A 191 1.66 6.45 24.23
CA SER A 191 2.04 6.92 25.57
C SER A 191 1.78 5.88 26.66
N SER A 192 0.60 5.25 26.62
CA SER A 192 0.22 4.22 27.60
C SER A 192 1.07 2.95 27.44
N VAL A 193 1.32 2.53 26.19
CA VAL A 193 2.20 1.38 25.91
C VAL A 193 3.62 1.63 26.40
N PHE A 194 4.18 2.82 26.15
CA PHE A 194 5.54 3.16 26.59
C PHE A 194 5.66 3.14 28.11
N LYS A 195 4.67 3.73 28.81
CA LYS A 195 4.62 3.74 30.27
C LYS A 195 4.56 2.32 30.84
N GLU A 196 3.60 1.53 30.39
CA GLU A 196 3.37 0.18 30.94
C GLU A 196 4.51 -0.79 30.60
N LEU A 197 5.13 -0.68 29.41
CA LEU A 197 6.30 -1.48 29.05
C LEU A 197 7.55 -1.11 29.85
N SER A 198 7.71 0.16 30.25
CA SER A 198 8.87 0.59 31.05
C SER A 198 8.90 -0.02 32.46
N VAL A 199 7.73 -0.41 32.97
CA VAL A 199 7.57 -1.04 34.30
C VAL A 199 7.74 -2.57 34.22
N LEU A 200 7.65 -3.14 33.02
CA LEU A 200 7.64 -4.59 32.83
C LEU A 200 9.08 -5.15 32.83
N GLU A 201 9.45 -5.87 33.90
CA GLU A 201 10.79 -6.47 34.06
C GLU A 201 11.14 -7.48 32.95
N GLU A 202 10.18 -8.34 32.55
CA GLU A 202 10.36 -9.31 31.47
C GLU A 202 9.19 -9.28 30.48
N PRO A 203 9.38 -8.77 29.25
CA PRO A 203 8.32 -8.65 28.25
C PRO A 203 8.01 -9.98 27.55
N LYS A 204 7.55 -10.98 28.32
CA LYS A 204 7.07 -12.26 27.80
C LYS A 204 5.80 -12.04 26.97
N PRO A 205 5.57 -12.78 25.86
CA PRO A 205 4.42 -12.57 24.98
C PRO A 205 3.06 -12.55 25.70
N GLY A 206 2.86 -13.45 26.66
CA GLY A 206 1.63 -13.51 27.46
C GLY A 206 1.47 -12.37 28.47
N ALA A 207 2.56 -11.79 28.97
CA ALA A 207 2.51 -10.60 29.84
C ALA A 207 2.19 -9.35 29.01
N VAL A 208 2.89 -9.18 27.89
CA VAL A 208 2.67 -8.07 26.95
C VAL A 208 1.23 -8.09 26.41
N ALA A 209 0.71 -9.24 25.98
CA ALA A 209 -0.67 -9.32 25.49
C ALA A 209 -1.72 -8.97 26.55
N ARG A 210 -1.51 -9.35 27.83
CA ARG A 210 -2.43 -9.01 28.93
C ARG A 210 -2.44 -7.50 29.22
N LEU A 211 -1.28 -6.86 29.12
CA LEU A 211 -1.10 -5.42 29.27
C LEU A 211 -1.75 -4.63 28.12
N LEU A 212 -1.68 -5.15 26.89
CA LEU A 212 -2.23 -4.45 25.71
C LEU A 212 -3.76 -4.45 25.63
N ILE A 213 -4.45 -5.45 26.20
CA ILE A 213 -5.92 -5.55 26.16
C ILE A 213 -6.63 -4.33 26.78
N PRO A 214 -6.32 -3.91 28.03
CA PRO A 214 -6.96 -2.73 28.61
C PRO A 214 -6.61 -1.45 27.83
N ILE A 215 -5.34 -1.27 27.44
CA ILE A 215 -4.88 -0.09 26.70
C ILE A 215 -5.62 0.05 25.35
N LEU A 216 -5.77 -1.05 24.60
CA LEU A 216 -6.53 -1.04 23.34
C LEU A 216 -8.03 -0.79 23.59
N SER A 217 -8.60 -1.32 24.68
CA SER A 217 -10.02 -1.13 25.00
C SER A 217 -10.38 0.34 25.27
N GLU A 218 -9.44 1.11 25.82
CA GLU A 218 -9.60 2.55 26.11
C GLU A 218 -9.18 3.44 24.94
N SER A 219 -8.57 2.86 23.89
CA SER A 219 -8.09 3.61 22.75
C SER A 219 -9.24 4.20 21.91
N LYS A 220 -9.21 5.52 21.72
CA LYS A 220 -10.07 6.22 20.76
C LYS A 220 -9.51 6.08 19.35
N LEU A 221 -10.35 6.31 18.33
CA LEU A 221 -9.89 6.44 16.95
C LEU A 221 -8.83 7.55 16.87
N ALA A 222 -7.74 7.27 16.15
CA ALA A 222 -6.68 8.24 15.94
C ALA A 222 -7.22 9.44 15.13
N LYS A 223 -6.62 10.61 15.30
CA LYS A 223 -6.94 11.75 14.44
C LYS A 223 -6.44 11.47 13.03
N ILE A 224 -7.22 11.86 12.03
CA ILE A 224 -6.79 11.77 10.64
C ILE A 224 -5.73 12.86 10.42
N PRO A 225 -4.50 12.51 9.99
CA PRO A 225 -3.49 13.51 9.71
C PRO A 225 -3.95 14.38 8.54
N VAL A 226 -3.81 15.70 8.67
CA VAL A 226 -4.08 16.62 7.56
C VAL A 226 -2.96 16.47 6.56
N PRO A 227 -3.25 15.97 5.34
CA PRO A 227 -2.21 15.65 4.40
C PRO A 227 -1.59 16.91 3.78
N ASN A 228 -0.29 16.89 3.56
CA ASN A 228 0.44 17.95 2.89
C ASN A 228 0.22 17.91 1.36
N SER A 229 0.53 19.01 0.66
CA SER A 229 0.31 19.13 -0.79
C SER A 229 1.28 18.32 -1.67
N GLN A 230 2.37 17.81 -1.08
CA GLN A 230 3.44 17.07 -1.74
C GLN A 230 3.19 15.56 -1.77
N VAL A 231 2.15 15.06 -1.09
CA VAL A 231 1.87 13.61 -1.06
C VAL A 231 1.51 13.11 -2.45
N ARG A 232 2.24 12.07 -2.90
CA ARG A 232 2.01 11.37 -4.17
C ARG A 232 2.00 9.87 -3.93
N MET A 233 1.17 9.15 -4.70
CA MET A 233 1.13 7.69 -4.67
C MET A 233 2.07 7.11 -5.74
N SER A 234 2.88 6.13 -5.34
CA SER A 234 3.69 5.31 -6.22
C SER A 234 2.80 4.42 -7.08
N SER A 235 3.02 4.42 -8.39
CA SER A 235 2.25 3.59 -9.32
C SER A 235 3.13 3.12 -10.48
N ALA A 236 2.66 2.10 -11.19
CA ALA A 236 3.31 1.60 -12.38
C ALA A 236 2.30 1.38 -13.50
N VAL A 237 2.71 1.65 -14.73
CA VAL A 237 1.94 1.39 -15.94
C VAL A 237 2.81 0.57 -16.88
N ILE A 238 2.37 -0.64 -17.20
CA ILE A 238 3.07 -1.48 -18.18
C ILE A 238 2.57 -1.07 -19.57
N ILE A 239 3.50 -0.68 -20.44
CA ILE A 239 3.25 -0.28 -21.82
C ILE A 239 3.36 -1.50 -22.75
N GLU A 240 4.44 -2.28 -22.59
CA GLU A 240 4.70 -3.50 -23.33
C GLU A 240 5.00 -4.64 -22.35
N PRO A 241 4.44 -5.85 -22.52
CA PRO A 241 3.51 -6.27 -23.58
C PRO A 241 2.18 -5.51 -23.51
N SER A 242 1.33 -5.54 -24.54
CA SER A 242 -0.01 -4.92 -24.47
C SER A 242 -1.05 -5.99 -24.19
N ASN A 243 -2.07 -5.68 -23.36
CA ASN A 243 -3.20 -6.58 -23.12
C ASN A 243 -4.09 -6.76 -24.36
N GLN A 244 -3.91 -5.93 -25.40
CA GLN A 244 -4.77 -5.86 -26.58
C GLN A 244 -4.29 -6.71 -27.74
N THR A 245 -3.09 -7.28 -27.69
CA THR A 245 -2.61 -8.12 -28.78
C THR A 245 -3.13 -9.54 -28.61
N ASP A 246 -4.07 -9.96 -29.46
CA ASP A 246 -4.51 -11.37 -29.64
C ASP A 246 -3.37 -12.32 -30.08
N SER A 247 -2.13 -11.81 -30.19
CA SER A 247 -0.98 -12.60 -30.54
C SER A 247 -0.54 -13.48 -29.37
N THR A 248 -0.81 -14.78 -29.48
CA THR A 248 -0.23 -15.78 -28.60
C THR A 248 1.26 -15.95 -28.89
N LEU A 249 2.10 -15.81 -27.88
CA LEU A 249 3.54 -16.03 -27.99
C LEU A 249 3.83 -17.54 -28.12
N LYS A 250 4.49 -17.91 -29.22
CA LYS A 250 4.82 -19.32 -29.50
C LYS A 250 6.12 -19.72 -28.81
N PHE A 251 6.02 -20.70 -27.92
CA PHE A 251 7.08 -21.14 -27.02
C PHE A 251 7.49 -22.59 -27.26
N THR A 252 8.78 -22.92 -27.19
CA THR A 252 9.25 -24.31 -27.21
C THR A 252 9.53 -24.74 -25.78
N ALA A 253 8.87 -25.82 -25.34
CA ALA A 253 8.99 -26.31 -23.97
C ALA A 253 10.45 -26.63 -23.58
N GLY A 254 10.80 -26.32 -22.33
CA GLY A 254 12.16 -26.55 -21.79
C GLY A 254 13.20 -25.50 -22.20
N LEU A 255 12.84 -24.52 -23.05
CA LEU A 255 13.68 -23.35 -23.34
C LEU A 255 13.18 -22.11 -22.59
N THR A 256 13.95 -21.04 -22.61
CA THR A 256 13.53 -19.74 -22.07
C THR A 256 12.99 -18.85 -23.18
N MET A 257 11.80 -18.29 -22.99
CA MET A 257 11.26 -17.22 -23.83
C MET A 257 11.59 -15.86 -23.22
N ALA A 258 12.12 -14.98 -24.05
CA ALA A 258 12.30 -13.58 -23.70
C ALA A 258 11.03 -12.79 -24.09
N VAL A 259 10.43 -12.10 -23.12
CA VAL A 259 9.34 -11.16 -23.35
C VAL A 259 9.84 -9.76 -23.03
N PRO A 260 9.87 -8.82 -23.99
CA PRO A 260 10.19 -7.42 -23.70
C PRO A 260 9.15 -6.85 -22.73
N LEU A 261 9.64 -6.16 -21.69
CA LEU A 261 8.83 -5.48 -20.71
C LEU A 261 9.26 -4.01 -20.65
N GLU A 262 8.34 -3.15 -21.05
CA GLU A 262 8.45 -1.70 -20.90
C GLU A 262 7.39 -1.21 -19.92
N ALA A 263 7.82 -0.51 -18.88
CA ALA A 263 6.90 0.09 -17.91
C ALA A 263 7.36 1.48 -17.46
N GLU A 264 6.39 2.34 -17.21
CA GLU A 264 6.57 3.65 -16.59
C GLU A 264 6.25 3.54 -15.10
N LEU A 265 7.13 4.07 -14.27
CA LEU A 265 7.08 4.03 -12.83
C LEU A 265 7.01 5.46 -12.32
N PHE A 266 6.00 5.76 -11.53
CA PHE A 266 5.74 7.11 -11.03
C PHE A 266 5.96 7.17 -9.53
N ASN A 267 6.57 8.27 -9.07
CA ASN A 267 6.73 8.63 -7.66
C ASN A 267 7.31 7.49 -6.80
N LEU A 268 8.37 6.82 -7.25
CA LEU A 268 9.00 5.74 -6.47
C LEU A 268 9.87 6.30 -5.34
N SER A 269 9.67 5.83 -4.10
CA SER A 269 10.54 6.20 -2.97
C SER A 269 11.95 5.62 -3.11
N ASP A 270 12.05 4.35 -3.48
CA ASP A 270 13.31 3.63 -3.58
C ASP A 270 13.25 2.59 -4.72
N PRO A 271 13.97 2.83 -5.82
CA PRO A 271 13.98 1.93 -6.97
C PRO A 271 14.59 0.55 -6.67
N SER A 272 15.42 0.40 -5.62
CA SER A 272 16.05 -0.89 -5.28
C SER A 272 15.05 -1.92 -4.73
N ARG A 273 13.92 -1.44 -4.21
CA ARG A 273 12.81 -2.27 -3.70
C ARG A 273 11.87 -2.77 -4.79
N LEU A 274 12.06 -2.35 -6.03
CA LEU A 274 11.24 -2.79 -7.16
C LEU A 274 11.37 -4.30 -7.40
N ARG A 275 10.24 -4.97 -7.65
CA ARG A 275 10.16 -6.40 -7.96
C ARG A 275 9.22 -6.62 -9.15
N LEU A 276 9.62 -7.54 -10.02
CA LEU A 276 8.79 -8.07 -11.09
C LEU A 276 8.20 -9.40 -10.64
N ILE A 277 6.90 -9.55 -10.82
CA ILE A 277 6.17 -10.74 -10.39
C ILE A 277 5.60 -11.40 -11.64
N ILE A 278 5.95 -12.66 -11.80
CA ILE A 278 5.52 -13.50 -12.92
C ILE A 278 4.73 -14.65 -12.31
N LYS A 279 3.42 -14.65 -12.52
CA LYS A 279 2.54 -15.71 -12.04
C LYS A 279 2.17 -16.62 -13.20
N TYR A 280 2.52 -17.88 -13.05
CA TYR A 280 2.27 -18.93 -14.02
C TYR A 280 0.88 -19.56 -13.82
N PRO A 281 0.33 -20.24 -14.85
CA PRO A 281 -0.93 -20.98 -14.77
C PRO A 281 -0.96 -22.06 -13.69
N ASP A 282 0.19 -22.66 -13.39
CA ASP A 282 0.37 -23.68 -12.34
C ASP A 282 0.42 -23.08 -10.92
N GLN A 283 0.04 -21.81 -10.78
CA GLN A 283 0.07 -21.01 -9.56
C GLN A 283 1.48 -20.70 -9.02
N ARG A 284 2.54 -21.15 -9.68
CA ARG A 284 3.90 -20.76 -9.30
C ARG A 284 4.10 -19.28 -9.58
N THR A 285 4.73 -18.60 -8.64
CA THR A 285 5.01 -17.17 -8.75
C THR A 285 6.51 -16.96 -8.62
N HIS A 286 7.10 -16.32 -9.62
CA HIS A 286 8.51 -15.92 -9.60
C HIS A 286 8.60 -14.43 -9.31
N VAL A 287 9.42 -14.08 -8.33
CA VAL A 287 9.70 -12.69 -7.98
C VAL A 287 11.14 -12.38 -8.38
N VAL A 288 11.32 -11.45 -9.31
CA VAL A 288 12.60 -11.13 -9.93
C VAL A 288 12.98 -9.68 -9.63
N LEU A 289 14.25 -9.46 -9.29
CA LEU A 289 14.82 -8.12 -9.16
C LEU A 289 15.24 -7.61 -10.54
N PRO A 290 14.67 -6.49 -11.05
CA PRO A 290 15.13 -5.87 -12.28
C PRO A 290 16.57 -5.35 -12.12
N ARG A 291 17.34 -5.40 -13.21
CA ARG A 291 18.72 -4.88 -13.19
C ARG A 291 18.69 -3.35 -13.06
N PRO A 292 19.53 -2.74 -12.21
CA PRO A 292 19.59 -1.28 -12.09
C PRO A 292 19.86 -0.55 -13.42
N ALA A 293 20.65 -1.16 -14.31
CA ALA A 293 20.97 -0.59 -15.62
C ALA A 293 19.75 -0.44 -16.55
N HIS A 294 18.67 -1.19 -16.29
CA HIS A 294 17.42 -1.18 -17.05
C HIS A 294 16.49 -0.03 -16.63
N LEU A 295 16.76 0.63 -15.51
CA LEU A 295 16.02 1.79 -15.04
C LEU A 295 16.62 3.05 -15.65
N LYS A 296 15.78 3.82 -16.35
CA LYS A 296 16.12 5.11 -16.95
C LYS A 296 15.21 6.20 -16.39
N PRO A 297 15.67 7.44 -16.20
CA PRO A 297 14.76 8.53 -15.84
C PRO A 297 13.72 8.77 -16.94
N LEU A 298 12.45 8.97 -16.58
CA LEU A 298 11.37 9.26 -17.54
C LEU A 298 11.46 10.68 -18.10
N PHE A 299 11.79 11.63 -17.23
CA PHE A 299 11.99 13.03 -17.58
C PHE A 299 13.43 13.40 -17.24
N PHE A 300 14.11 14.11 -18.14
CA PHE A 300 15.26 14.91 -17.74
C PHE A 300 14.69 16.09 -16.97
N ASP A 301 14.63 15.98 -15.65
CA ASP A 301 14.20 17.06 -14.77
C ASP A 301 15.15 18.25 -14.98
N ASN A 302 14.72 19.22 -15.78
CA ASN A 302 15.40 20.51 -15.89
C ASN A 302 15.19 21.36 -14.63
N ASP A 303 14.22 21.00 -13.77
CA ASP A 303 13.95 21.66 -12.50
C ASP A 303 14.31 20.75 -11.33
N LYS A 304 15.53 20.92 -10.80
CA LYS A 304 16.04 20.26 -9.59
C LYS A 304 15.26 20.56 -8.30
N GLN A 305 14.08 21.18 -8.37
CA GLN A 305 13.28 21.58 -7.20
C GLN A 305 12.36 20.47 -6.67
N ASP A 306 12.04 19.45 -7.47
CA ASP A 306 11.10 18.37 -7.09
C ASP A 306 11.77 17.13 -6.47
N SER A 307 12.86 17.34 -5.72
CA SER A 307 13.55 16.26 -4.98
C SER A 307 12.67 15.58 -3.92
N HIS A 308 11.51 16.15 -3.60
CA HIS A 308 10.52 15.61 -2.66
C HIS A 308 9.46 14.70 -3.31
N SER A 309 9.39 14.64 -4.65
CA SER A 309 8.29 14.01 -5.40
C SER A 309 8.51 12.54 -5.77
N GLY A 310 9.59 11.91 -5.30
CA GLY A 310 9.95 10.53 -5.66
C GLY A 310 10.48 10.40 -7.08
N HIS A 311 10.97 9.21 -7.43
CA HIS A 311 11.63 8.97 -8.72
C HIS A 311 10.64 8.54 -9.80
N ASN A 312 10.62 9.28 -10.91
CA ASN A 312 9.89 8.90 -12.12
C ASN A 312 10.84 8.18 -13.08
N LEU A 313 10.63 6.88 -13.29
CA LEU A 313 11.56 6.00 -13.99
C LEU A 313 10.85 5.16 -15.06
N ARG A 314 11.55 4.88 -16.15
CA ARG A 314 11.17 3.93 -17.18
C ARG A 314 11.99 2.66 -16.99
N LEU A 315 11.31 1.54 -16.85
CA LEU A 315 11.91 0.22 -16.78
C LEU A 315 11.91 -0.41 -18.17
N LEU A 316 13.10 -0.66 -18.70
CA LEU A 316 13.33 -1.32 -19.99
C LEU A 316 14.05 -2.64 -19.76
N THR A 317 13.30 -3.72 -19.62
CA THR A 317 13.85 -5.02 -19.25
C THR A 317 13.27 -6.14 -20.09
N THR A 318 13.88 -7.31 -20.01
CA THR A 318 13.35 -8.53 -20.63
C THR A 318 12.97 -9.50 -19.53
N VAL A 319 11.71 -9.93 -19.53
CA VAL A 319 11.21 -10.97 -18.64
C VAL A 319 11.47 -12.32 -19.26
N LEU A 320 12.10 -13.21 -18.50
CA LEU A 320 12.39 -14.58 -18.93
C LEU A 320 11.30 -15.51 -18.41
N ILE A 321 10.57 -16.13 -19.34
CA ILE A 321 9.53 -17.11 -19.04
C ILE A 321 10.05 -18.50 -19.42
N SER A 322 10.01 -19.43 -18.48
CA SER A 322 10.43 -20.82 -18.71
C SER A 322 9.43 -21.75 -18.05
N HIS A 323 8.84 -22.65 -18.84
CA HIS A 323 7.93 -23.66 -18.34
C HIS A 323 8.10 -24.99 -19.08
N GLN A 324 7.63 -26.07 -18.45
CA GLN A 324 7.44 -27.37 -19.08
C GLN A 324 6.34 -27.33 -20.16
N VAL A 325 6.16 -28.42 -20.90
CA VAL A 325 5.14 -28.52 -21.96
C VAL A 325 3.76 -28.21 -21.38
N TRP A 326 3.11 -27.15 -21.86
CA TRP A 326 1.66 -26.97 -21.72
C TRP A 326 0.97 -27.66 -22.89
N SER A 327 -0.21 -28.23 -22.65
CA SER A 327 -1.05 -28.84 -23.68
C SER A 327 -1.82 -27.80 -24.49
N GLU A 328 -2.03 -26.60 -23.94
CA GLU A 328 -2.85 -25.53 -24.51
C GLU A 328 -2.20 -24.15 -24.32
N ALA A 329 -2.79 -23.12 -24.95
CA ALA A 329 -2.40 -21.74 -24.71
C ALA A 329 -2.84 -21.32 -23.31
N CYS A 330 -1.91 -20.81 -22.50
CA CYS A 330 -2.20 -20.37 -21.15
C CYS A 330 -1.75 -18.93 -20.92
N ASN A 331 -2.37 -18.27 -19.94
CA ASN A 331 -2.04 -16.89 -19.59
C ASN A 331 -0.99 -16.85 -18.48
N VAL A 332 0.08 -16.10 -18.72
CA VAL A 332 1.06 -15.72 -17.69
C VAL A 332 0.78 -14.29 -17.27
N ASP A 333 0.63 -14.06 -15.97
CA ASP A 333 0.38 -12.72 -15.44
C ASP A 333 1.72 -12.07 -15.05
N ILE A 334 2.02 -10.90 -15.60
CA ILE A 334 3.16 -10.07 -15.21
C ILE A 334 2.66 -8.85 -14.44
N SER A 335 3.26 -8.57 -13.29
CA SER A 335 2.96 -7.35 -12.51
C SER A 335 4.22 -6.78 -11.88
N ILE A 336 4.14 -5.51 -11.49
CA ILE A 336 5.22 -4.77 -10.85
C ILE A 336 4.80 -4.46 -9.42
N ALA A 337 5.74 -4.60 -8.49
CA ALA A 337 5.50 -4.40 -7.08
C ALA A 337 6.72 -3.84 -6.34
N LEU A 338 6.50 -3.40 -5.10
CA LEU A 338 7.55 -3.04 -4.15
C LEU A 338 7.71 -4.13 -3.10
N SER A 339 8.96 -4.47 -2.79
CA SER A 339 9.32 -5.31 -1.66
C SER A 339 9.25 -4.51 -0.37
N VAL A 340 8.51 -5.02 0.60
CA VAL A 340 8.50 -4.51 1.98
C VAL A 340 9.72 -5.06 2.72
N PRO A 341 10.45 -4.25 3.51
CA PRO A 341 11.57 -4.72 4.32
C PRO A 341 11.15 -5.83 5.29
N GLU A 342 12.00 -6.84 5.47
CA GLU A 342 11.72 -7.95 6.41
C GLU A 342 11.54 -7.50 7.85
N ALA A 343 12.20 -6.39 8.24
CA ALA A 343 12.03 -5.79 9.56
C ALA A 343 10.57 -5.43 9.85
N ASP A 344 9.78 -5.15 8.81
CA ASP A 344 8.40 -4.71 8.95
C ASP A 344 7.35 -5.81 8.87
N ILE A 345 7.79 -7.03 8.55
CA ILE A 345 6.96 -8.19 8.38
C ILE A 345 7.25 -9.13 9.54
N ALA A 346 6.28 -9.33 10.42
CA ALA A 346 6.35 -10.38 11.42
C ALA A 346 6.56 -11.71 10.67
N LYS A 347 7.77 -12.29 10.74
CA LYS A 347 8.27 -13.43 9.93
C LYS A 347 7.21 -14.53 9.72
N LYS A 348 6.32 -14.36 8.74
CA LYS A 348 5.48 -15.42 8.20
C LYS A 348 6.38 -16.20 7.23
N LYS A 349 6.22 -17.53 7.19
CA LYS A 349 6.96 -18.40 6.26
C LYS A 349 6.89 -17.78 4.85
N PHE A 350 8.04 -17.79 4.18
CA PHE A 350 8.44 -17.05 2.97
C PHE A 350 7.62 -17.28 1.70
N ASN A 351 6.37 -17.72 1.78
CA ASN A 351 5.67 -18.30 0.63
C ASN A 351 4.45 -17.54 0.11
N ASP A 352 3.93 -16.51 0.75
CA ASP A 352 2.68 -15.88 0.29
C ASP A 352 2.68 -14.37 0.50
N SER A 353 2.69 -13.63 -0.62
CA SER A 353 2.04 -12.33 -0.92
C SER A 353 2.14 -11.13 0.04
N SER A 354 2.62 -11.29 1.27
CA SER A 354 2.56 -10.31 2.36
C SER A 354 3.78 -9.39 2.43
N SER A 355 4.86 -9.73 1.72
CA SER A 355 6.07 -8.90 1.59
C SER A 355 6.08 -8.01 0.36
N ILE A 356 4.97 -7.96 -0.38
CA ILE A 356 4.92 -7.43 -1.73
C ILE A 356 3.71 -6.49 -1.85
N LEU A 357 3.95 -5.28 -2.34
CA LEU A 357 2.91 -4.29 -2.60
C LEU A 357 2.82 -4.03 -4.10
N HIS A 358 1.74 -4.47 -4.73
CA HIS A 358 1.54 -4.29 -6.17
C HIS A 358 1.35 -2.82 -6.53
N LEU A 359 2.08 -2.36 -7.54
CA LEU A 359 2.00 -1.00 -8.09
C LEU A 359 1.02 -0.89 -9.26
N CYS A 360 0.67 -2.01 -9.88
CA CYS A 360 -0.20 -2.07 -11.05
C CYS A 360 -1.08 -3.32 -11.05
N LYS A 361 -2.14 -3.31 -11.85
CA LYS A 361 -2.90 -4.53 -12.15
C LYS A 361 -2.03 -5.48 -12.99
N PRO A 362 -2.11 -6.80 -12.79
CA PRO A 362 -1.36 -7.74 -13.60
C PRO A 362 -1.79 -7.70 -15.07
N GLN A 363 -0.80 -7.80 -15.93
CA GLN A 363 -0.92 -7.88 -17.38
C GLN A 363 -0.86 -9.33 -17.82
N LYS A 364 -1.83 -9.76 -18.62
CA LYS A 364 -1.96 -11.15 -19.04
C LYS A 364 -1.33 -11.33 -20.41
N ILE A 365 -0.48 -12.35 -20.54
CA ILE A 365 0.19 -12.69 -21.77
C ILE A 365 -0.16 -14.12 -22.13
N SER A 366 -0.75 -14.29 -23.32
CA SER A 366 -1.08 -15.62 -23.83
C SER A 366 0.18 -16.27 -24.40
N VAL A 367 0.53 -17.45 -23.91
CA VAL A 367 1.69 -18.23 -24.33
C VAL A 367 1.23 -19.62 -24.75
N ALA A 368 1.62 -20.07 -25.95
CA ALA A 368 1.27 -21.39 -26.47
C ALA A 368 2.51 -22.22 -26.84
N PRO A 369 2.45 -23.55 -26.64
CA PRO A 369 3.49 -24.46 -27.11
C PRO A 369 3.59 -24.44 -28.65
N LYS A 370 4.81 -24.46 -29.18
CA LYS A 370 5.06 -24.76 -30.60
C LYS A 370 4.78 -26.25 -30.81
N PRO A 371 4.01 -26.62 -31.85
CA PRO A 371 3.82 -28.01 -32.19
C PRO A 371 5.17 -28.63 -32.56
N ILE A 372 5.53 -29.73 -31.89
CA ILE A 372 6.71 -30.51 -32.23
C ILE A 372 6.38 -31.19 -33.56
N LYS A 373 6.99 -30.73 -34.67
CA LYS A 373 6.96 -31.49 -35.92
C LYS A 373 7.73 -32.79 -35.67
N ARG A 374 7.01 -33.88 -35.40
CA ARG A 374 7.58 -35.23 -35.50
C ARG A 374 7.84 -35.45 -37.00
N GLY A 375 9.11 -35.47 -37.39
CA GLY A 375 9.48 -35.85 -38.75
C GLY A 375 9.02 -37.29 -39.01
N ILE A 376 8.23 -37.46 -40.06
CA ILE A 376 8.04 -38.73 -40.76
C ILE A 376 8.50 -38.48 -42.17
#